data_AF-A0A842KRW1-F1
#
_entry.id   AF-A0A842KRW1-F1
#
_cell.length_a   1.000
_cell.length_b   1.000
_cell.length_c   1.000
_cell.angle_alpha   90.00
_cell.angle_beta   90.00
_cell.angle_gamma   90.00
#
_symmetry.space_group_name_H-M   'P 1'
#
loop_
_entity.id
_entity.type
_entity.pdbx_description
1 polymer ?
#
loop_
_entity_poly.entity_id
_entity_poly.type
_entity_poly.pdbx_seq_one_letter_code
_entity_poly.pdbx_strand_id
1 'polypeptide(L)'
;MLRGYVIFNDVKLPTCRGNISHIVIGEDKIVIETKNYSGHYIIDGGTWYKVKGDEEIELYKDPGRQVKYNILRLKEFLRENGIRKRIWMEAIIVMINNNATIHKQPPDYTVLGAS
;
A
#
# COMPACT_ATOMS: atom_id res chain seq x y z
N MET A 1 5.99 -15.37 24.26
CA MET A 1 6.00 -15.00 22.83
C MET A 1 4.57 -14.62 22.48
N LEU A 2 4.29 -13.36 22.14
CA LEU A 2 2.95 -12.96 21.71
C LEU A 2 2.67 -13.63 20.35
N ARG A 3 1.81 -14.67 20.35
CA ARG A 3 1.23 -15.20 19.12
C ARG A 3 0.04 -14.30 18.78
N GLY A 4 0.16 -13.50 17.73
CA GLY A 4 -0.91 -12.62 17.30
C GLY A 4 -0.42 -11.50 16.39
N TYR A 5 -1.37 -10.81 15.78
CA TYR A 5 -1.13 -9.61 14.99
C TYR A 5 -1.56 -8.39 15.78
N VAL A 6 -0.77 -7.32 15.73
CA VAL A 6 -1.14 -5.99 16.22
C VAL A 6 -1.38 -5.10 15.01
N ILE A 7 -2.49 -4.37 15.01
CA ILE A 7 -2.85 -3.46 13.93
C ILE A 7 -2.84 -2.03 14.47
N PHE A 8 -2.13 -1.15 13.78
CA PHE A 8 -2.18 0.29 13.98
C PHE A 8 -2.92 0.91 12.80
N ASN A 9 -3.97 1.67 13.08
CA ASN A 9 -4.82 2.32 12.08
C ASN A 9 -4.50 3.81 12.01
N ASP A 10 -4.65 4.40 10.82
CA ASP A 10 -4.53 5.84 10.57
C ASP A 10 -3.24 6.44 11.16
N VAL A 11 -2.12 5.77 10.91
CA VAL A 11 -0.84 6.08 11.56
C VAL A 11 -0.24 7.33 10.95
N LYS A 12 -0.06 8.36 11.78
CA LYS A 12 0.65 9.59 11.43
C LYS A 12 2.06 9.56 11.99
N LEU A 13 3.07 9.63 11.11
CA LEU A 13 4.47 9.74 11.53
C LEU A 13 4.79 11.23 11.79
N PRO A 14 5.52 11.58 12.87
CA PRO A 14 5.68 12.97 13.35
C PRO A 14 6.24 13.97 12.32
N THR A 15 7.03 13.50 11.36
CA THR A 15 7.75 14.32 10.36
C THR A 15 7.21 14.15 8.94
N CYS A 16 6.18 13.33 8.75
CA CYS A 16 5.68 12.95 7.43
C CYS A 16 4.31 13.57 7.16
N ARG A 17 4.08 14.01 5.91
CA ARG A 17 2.74 14.41 5.45
C ARG A 17 1.89 13.19 5.10
N GLY A 18 0.61 13.23 5.47
CA GLY A 18 -0.34 12.14 5.24
C GLY A 18 -0.22 11.01 6.25
N ASN A 19 -1.17 10.09 6.18
CA ASN A 19 -1.32 8.98 7.11
C ASN A 19 -1.07 7.65 6.37
N ILE A 20 -0.62 6.64 7.10
CA ILE A 20 -0.56 5.26 6.63
C ILE A 20 -1.87 4.59 7.06
N SER A 21 -2.64 4.01 6.12
CA SER A 21 -3.96 3.46 6.46
C SER A 21 -3.87 2.41 7.57
N HIS A 22 -3.02 1.40 7.39
CA HIS A 22 -2.76 0.40 8.42
C HIS A 22 -1.30 -0.09 8.43
N ILE A 23 -0.81 -0.41 9.63
CA ILE A 23 0.41 -1.17 9.85
C ILE A 23 0.04 -2.43 10.63
N VAL A 24 0.37 -3.59 10.09
CA VAL A 24 0.16 -4.88 10.76
C VAL A 24 1.51 -5.45 11.18
N ILE A 25 1.65 -5.75 12.46
CA ILE A 25 2.85 -6.33 13.05
C ILE A 25 2.52 -7.73 13.57
N GLY A 26 3.10 -8.75 12.91
CA GLY A 26 3.10 -10.15 13.36
C GLY A 26 4.41 -10.83 12.94
N GLU A 27 4.32 -12.09 12.51
CA GLU A 27 5.42 -12.78 11.83
C GLU A 27 5.91 -11.94 10.64
N ASP A 28 4.97 -11.57 9.78
CA ASP A 28 5.14 -10.57 8.74
C ASP A 28 4.92 -9.15 9.27
N LYS A 29 5.55 -8.18 8.62
CA LYS A 29 5.32 -6.74 8.86
C LYS A 29 4.74 -6.16 7.59
N ILE A 30 3.48 -5.75 7.65
CA ILE A 30 2.71 -5.39 6.46
C ILE A 30 2.30 -3.93 6.58
N VAL A 31 2.53 -3.17 5.53
CA VAL A 31 1.96 -1.83 5.36
C VAL A 31 0.81 -1.94 4.36
N ILE A 32 -0.37 -1.51 4.79
CA ILE A 32 -1.59 -1.58 3.99
C ILE A 32 -2.03 -0.16 3.64
N GLU A 33 -2.27 0.05 2.35
CA GLU A 33 -2.94 1.23 1.82
C GLU A 33 -4.35 0.84 1.36
N THR A 34 -5.38 1.53 1.83
CA THR A 34 -6.77 1.24 1.43
C THR A 34 -7.27 2.25 0.39
N LYS A 35 -7.99 1.77 -0.63
CA LYS A 35 -8.57 2.62 -1.68
C LYS A 35 -10.02 2.29 -1.95
N ASN A 36 -10.88 3.32 -1.90
CA ASN A 36 -12.28 3.25 -2.31
C ASN A 36 -12.45 3.60 -3.80
N TYR A 37 -11.55 3.11 -4.64
CA TYR A 37 -11.55 3.36 -6.09
C TYR A 37 -12.57 2.44 -6.77
N SER A 38 -13.29 2.91 -7.78
CA SER A 38 -14.20 2.09 -8.58
C SER A 38 -13.86 2.12 -10.07
N GLY A 39 -14.27 1.07 -10.79
CA GLY A 39 -14.02 0.89 -12.21
C GLY A 39 -12.83 -0.02 -12.49
N HIS A 40 -12.33 0.08 -13.73
CA HIS A 40 -11.33 -0.82 -14.29
C HIS A 40 -9.94 -0.18 -14.26
N TYR A 41 -8.95 -0.94 -13.82
CA TYR A 41 -7.57 -0.48 -13.73
C TYR A 41 -6.59 -1.50 -14.29
N ILE A 42 -5.51 -0.98 -14.88
CA ILE A 42 -4.36 -1.75 -15.34
C ILE A 42 -3.16 -1.26 -14.54
N ILE A 43 -2.32 -2.18 -14.08
CA ILE A 43 -1.05 -1.85 -13.44
C ILE A 43 0.06 -2.36 -14.36
N ASP A 44 0.74 -1.45 -15.05
CA ASP A 44 1.82 -1.79 -15.95
C ASP A 44 3.14 -1.14 -15.51
N GLY A 45 4.19 -1.94 -15.38
CA GLY A 45 5.49 -1.48 -14.85
C GLY A 45 5.42 -0.87 -13.44
N GLY A 46 4.32 -1.09 -12.70
CA GLY A 46 4.05 -0.47 -11.40
C GLY A 46 3.30 0.87 -11.47
N THR A 47 3.03 1.40 -12.67
CA THR A 47 2.20 2.57 -12.93
C THR A 47 0.73 2.16 -13.03
N TRP A 48 -0.14 2.90 -12.36
CA TRP A 48 -1.58 2.67 -12.41
C TRP A 48 -2.26 3.47 -13.53
N TYR A 49 -3.08 2.78 -14.31
CA TYR A 49 -3.95 3.36 -15.34
C TYR A 49 -5.41 3.08 -15.00
N LYS A 50 -6.29 4.06 -15.18
CA LYS A 50 -7.74 3.88 -15.15
C LYS A 50 -8.26 3.75 -16.58
N VAL A 51 -8.99 2.68 -16.86
CA VAL A 51 -9.60 2.45 -18.16
C VAL A 51 -10.94 3.20 -18.24
N LYS A 52 -11.13 3.96 -19.32
CA LYS A 52 -12.38 4.66 -19.65
C LYS A 52 -12.69 4.48 -21.13
N GLY A 53 -13.63 3.59 -21.45
CA GLY A 53 -13.85 3.20 -22.85
C GLY A 53 -12.58 2.58 -23.41
N ASP A 54 -12.08 3.14 -24.51
CA ASP A 54 -10.85 2.69 -25.17
C ASP A 54 -9.58 3.43 -24.69
N GLU A 55 -9.72 4.35 -23.71
CA GLU A 55 -8.60 5.14 -23.19
C GLU A 55 -8.05 4.59 -21.86
N GLU A 56 -6.71 4.60 -21.74
CA GLU A 56 -5.99 4.35 -20.50
C GLU A 56 -5.44 5.67 -19.94
N ILE A 57 -5.96 6.09 -18.78
CA ILE A 57 -5.59 7.35 -18.15
C ILE A 57 -4.68 7.07 -16.95
N GLU A 58 -3.43 7.51 -17.02
CA GLU A 58 -2.48 7.39 -15.91
C GLU A 58 -3.01 8.08 -14.65
N LEU A 59 -2.90 7.40 -13.50
CA LEU A 59 -3.26 7.96 -12.21
C LEU A 59 -2.12 8.78 -11.64
N TYR A 60 -2.29 10.11 -11.58
CA TYR A 60 -1.35 11.01 -10.91
C TYR A 60 -1.07 10.62 -9.44
N LYS A 61 -2.10 10.15 -8.72
CA LYS A 61 -1.99 9.65 -7.33
C LYS A 61 -2.04 8.12 -7.29
N ASP A 62 -1.01 7.51 -7.86
CA ASP A 62 -0.74 6.08 -7.88
C ASP A 62 -0.71 5.47 -6.45
N PRO A 63 -1.55 4.45 -6.15
CA PRO A 63 -1.54 3.73 -4.86
C PRO A 63 -0.26 2.92 -4.58
N GLY A 64 0.32 2.29 -5.59
CA GLY A 64 1.60 1.56 -5.53
C GLY A 64 2.75 2.45 -5.07
N ARG A 65 2.86 3.65 -5.64
CA ARG A 65 3.84 4.64 -5.21
C ARG A 65 3.62 5.08 -3.76
N GLN A 66 2.36 5.25 -3.35
CA GLN A 66 2.01 5.65 -1.99
C GLN A 66 2.41 4.58 -0.97
N VAL A 67 2.07 3.31 -1.18
CA VAL A 67 2.41 2.23 -0.23
C VAL A 67 3.93 2.03 -0.11
N LYS A 68 4.66 2.11 -1.23
CA LYS A 68 6.14 2.05 -1.23
C LYS A 68 6.74 3.21 -0.43
N TYR A 69 6.20 4.41 -0.62
CA TYR A 69 6.64 5.59 0.13
C TYR A 69 6.28 5.49 1.62
N ASN A 70 5.12 4.91 1.97
CA ASN A 70 4.76 4.60 3.36
C ASN A 70 5.78 3.66 4.02
N ILE A 71 6.18 2.58 3.33
CA ILE A 71 7.20 1.65 3.82
C ILE A 71 8.54 2.33 4.04
N LEU A 72 9.00 3.12 3.07
CA LEU A 72 10.29 3.81 3.18
C LEU A 72 10.31 4.76 4.37
N ARG A 73 9.26 5.56 4.55
CA ARG A 73 9.12 6.49 5.67
C ARG A 73 9.03 5.77 7.01
N LEU A 74 8.30 4.65 7.08
CA LEU A 74 8.23 3.86 8.30
C LEU A 74 9.61 3.28 8.65
N LYS A 75 10.35 2.74 7.68
CA LYS A 75 11.73 2.24 7.89
C LYS A 75 12.66 3.34 8.40
N GLU A 76 12.57 4.54 7.81
CA GLU A 76 13.34 5.70 8.25
C GLU A 76 12.99 6.12 9.67
N PHE A 77 11.70 6.27 9.98
CA PHE A 77 11.21 6.57 11.32
C PHE A 77 11.71 5.56 12.37
N LEU A 78 11.62 4.26 12.08
CA LEU A 78 12.09 3.22 12.99
C LEU A 78 13.61 3.30 13.20
N ARG A 79 14.38 3.58 12.14
CA ARG A 79 15.83 3.77 12.20
C ARG A 79 16.23 4.97 13.06
N GLU A 80 15.54 6.11 12.88
CA GLU A 80 15.73 7.33 13.67
C GLU A 80 15.43 7.10 15.16
N ASN A 81 14.48 6.20 15.45
CA ASN A 81 14.12 5.79 16.81
C ASN A 81 14.92 4.57 17.32
N GLY A 82 16.11 4.32 16.76
CA GLY A 82 17.08 3.35 17.27
C GLY A 82 16.89 1.91 16.80
N ILE A 83 15.87 1.61 15.98
CA ILE A 83 15.66 0.28 15.42
C ILE A 83 16.48 0.14 14.13
N ARG A 84 17.72 -0.33 14.28
CA ARG A 84 18.70 -0.42 13.17
C ARG A 84 18.74 -1.78 12.45
N LYS A 85 17.94 -2.76 12.88
CA LYS A 85 17.86 -4.07 12.22
C LYS A 85 17.26 -3.89 10.82
N ARG A 86 17.73 -4.68 9.85
CA ARG A 86 17.05 -4.78 8.55
C ARG A 86 15.67 -5.40 8.75
N ILE A 87 14.62 -4.59 8.59
CA ILE A 87 13.23 -5.02 8.67
C ILE A 87 12.71 -5.23 7.26
N TRP A 88 12.32 -6.48 6.97
CA TRP A 88 11.52 -6.78 5.78
C TRP A 88 10.08 -6.35 6.03
N MET A 89 9.46 -5.72 5.02
CA MET A 89 8.08 -5.26 5.08
C MET A 89 7.41 -5.53 3.74
N GLU A 90 6.19 -6.06 3.80
CA GLU A 90 5.34 -6.28 2.64
C GLU A 90 4.44 -5.07 2.37
N ALA A 91 4.20 -4.81 1.09
CA ALA A 91 3.27 -3.78 0.63
C ALA A 91 1.99 -4.43 0.12
N ILE A 92 0.86 -4.03 0.70
CA ILE A 92 -0.46 -4.46 0.23
C ILE A 92 -1.34 -3.23 -0.04
N ILE A 93 -2.02 -3.24 -1.17
CA ILE A 93 -3.12 -2.31 -1.44
C ILE A 93 -4.42 -3.10 -1.36
N VAL A 94 -5.37 -2.60 -0.58
CA VAL A 94 -6.70 -3.18 -0.47
C VAL A 94 -7.70 -2.26 -1.14
N MET A 95 -8.32 -2.77 -2.21
CA MET A 95 -9.47 -2.14 -2.86
C MET A 95 -10.71 -2.51 -2.03
N ILE A 96 -11.31 -1.51 -1.38
CA ILE A 96 -12.48 -1.75 -0.51
C ILE A 96 -13.82 -1.60 -1.24
N ASN A 97 -13.77 -1.18 -2.51
CA ASN A 97 -14.93 -1.07 -3.37
C ASN A 97 -15.02 -2.30 -4.27
N ASN A 98 -16.10 -3.07 -4.13
CA ASN A 98 -16.30 -4.30 -4.90
C ASN A 98 -16.48 -4.06 -6.41
N ASN A 99 -16.66 -2.81 -6.84
CA ASN A 99 -16.73 -2.44 -8.25
C ASN A 99 -15.34 -2.08 -8.84
N ALA A 100 -14.26 -2.38 -8.12
CA ALA A 100 -12.90 -2.26 -8.62
C ALA A 100 -12.45 -3.54 -9.30
N THR A 101 -11.86 -3.42 -10.48
CA THR A 101 -11.24 -4.52 -11.22
C THR A 101 -9.78 -4.18 -11.53
N ILE A 102 -8.87 -5.13 -11.29
CA ILE A 102 -7.45 -5.00 -11.63
C ILE A 102 -7.10 -6.03 -12.70
N HIS A 103 -6.87 -5.57 -13.93
CA HIS A 103 -6.60 -6.46 -15.07
C HIS A 103 -5.18 -7.00 -15.11
N LYS A 104 -4.24 -6.35 -14.42
CA LYS A 104 -2.83 -6.76 -14.35
C LYS A 104 -2.27 -6.43 -12.97
N GLN A 105 -1.63 -7.42 -12.35
CA GLN A 105 -1.01 -7.27 -11.03
C GLN A 105 0.44 -6.75 -11.15
N PRO A 106 0.92 -5.97 -10.19
CA PRO A 106 2.30 -5.52 -10.15
C PRO A 106 3.23 -6.62 -9.64
N PRO A 107 4.53 -6.60 -9.98
CA PRO A 107 5.48 -7.62 -9.55
C PRO A 107 6.00 -7.43 -8.12
N ASP A 108 5.85 -6.25 -7.52
CA ASP A 108 6.58 -5.87 -6.30
C ASP A 108 5.70 -5.37 -5.13
N TYR A 109 4.39 -5.58 -5.23
CA TYR A 109 3.42 -5.46 -4.13
C TYR A 109 2.16 -6.24 -4.47
N THR A 110 1.32 -6.50 -3.47
CA THR A 110 0.05 -7.21 -3.67
C THR A 110 -1.12 -6.25 -3.76
N VAL A 111 -2.08 -6.51 -4.65
CA VAL A 111 -3.39 -5.83 -4.64
C VAL A 111 -4.49 -6.84 -4.33
N LEU A 112 -5.29 -6.57 -3.30
CA LEU A 112 -6.40 -7.41 -2.84
C LEU A 112 -7.75 -6.68 -2.98
N GLY A 113 -8.84 -7.44 -2.97
CA GLY A 113 -10.21 -6.90 -2.93
C GLY A 113 -10.72 -6.35 -4.26
N ALA A 114 -9.97 -6.54 -5.34
CA ALA A 114 -10.43 -6.29 -6.70
C ALA A 114 -10.69 -7.60 -7.43
N SER A 115 -11.69 -7.58 -8.33
CA SER A 115 -12.01 -8.69 -9.23
C SER A 115 -11.13 -8.66 -10.48
#